data_AF-A0A9D0YXL2-F1
#
_entry.id   AF-A0A9D0YXL2-F1
#
_cell.length_a   1.000
_cell.length_b   1.000
_cell.length_c   1.000
_cell.angle_alpha   90.00
_cell.angle_beta   90.00
_cell.angle_gamma   90.00
#
_symmetry.space_group_name_H-M   'P 1'
#
loop_
_entity.id
_entity.type
_entity.pdbx_description
1 polymer ?
#
loop_
_entity_poly.entity_id
_entity_poly.type
_entity_poly.pdbx_seq_one_letter_code
_entity_poly.pdbx_strand_id
1 'polypeptide(L)'
;MKRKWISFLLALMMAAMLCTPVFALASTNIFYVDTANHKTLNMRSACYMGDNIIASIPYRAEVTVYQFLEGDTWALVEYNGQTGYVMTRYLSGTRPSSGGSTGGGSSSSISYKDFIPTYYTASVKPSTPSGYVNMRWAPSKSTAVHEVYYSGDTLQVIADNGTWCQVYDASRNICGFMMKQFLTILSFGGEGS
;
A
#
# COMPACT_ATOMS: atom_id res chain seq x y z
N MET A 1 -42.99 25.72 62.28
CA MET A 1 -42.77 25.10 60.95
C MET A 1 -41.71 24.02 61.08
N LYS A 2 -42.04 22.77 60.73
CA LYS A 2 -41.24 21.56 61.05
C LYS A 2 -40.10 21.36 60.04
N ARG A 3 -38.88 21.21 60.54
CA ARG A 3 -37.66 20.87 59.78
C ARG A 3 -37.67 19.37 59.43
N LYS A 4 -37.66 19.04 58.14
CA LYS A 4 -37.32 17.71 57.59
C LYS A 4 -36.02 17.90 56.80
N TRP A 5 -34.88 17.41 57.28
CA TRP A 5 -34.37 16.03 57.24
C TRP A 5 -33.68 15.70 55.91
N ILE A 6 -32.56 14.99 56.06
CA ILE A 6 -31.90 14.11 55.10
C ILE A 6 -30.69 14.71 54.38
N SER A 7 -29.53 14.40 54.97
CA SER A 7 -28.25 14.11 54.34
C SER A 7 -28.40 13.38 53.01
N PHE A 8 -27.96 14.00 51.90
CA PHE A 8 -27.69 13.30 50.63
C PHE A 8 -26.72 14.12 49.77
N LEU A 9 -25.49 14.33 50.25
CA LEU A 9 -24.38 14.74 49.38
C LEU A 9 -23.08 14.02 49.78
N LEU A 10 -23.20 12.73 50.14
CA LEU A 10 -22.08 11.80 50.23
C LEU A 10 -22.25 10.72 49.13
N ALA A 11 -22.36 11.16 47.89
CA ALA A 11 -22.35 10.27 46.71
C ALA A 11 -21.92 11.00 45.42
N LEU A 12 -21.10 12.06 45.53
CA LEU A 12 -20.48 12.73 44.38
C LEU A 12 -18.97 12.45 44.31
N MET A 13 -18.56 11.24 44.70
CA MET A 13 -17.16 10.76 44.58
C MET A 13 -17.04 9.35 43.99
N MET A 14 -18.05 8.85 43.26
CA MET A 14 -17.94 7.58 42.53
C MET A 14 -18.81 7.56 41.26
N ALA A 15 -18.51 8.43 40.30
CA ALA A 15 -18.96 8.25 38.91
C ALA A 15 -18.07 8.97 37.88
N ALA A 16 -16.85 9.35 38.25
CA ALA A 16 -15.79 9.64 37.29
C ALA A 16 -14.89 8.40 37.19
N MET A 17 -15.49 7.25 36.85
CA MET A 17 -14.74 6.11 36.33
C MET A 17 -14.14 6.54 35.01
N LEU A 18 -12.94 7.11 35.08
CA LEU A 18 -11.82 6.78 34.22
C LEU A 18 -12.21 6.39 32.80
N CYS A 19 -12.84 7.30 32.06
CA CYS A 19 -12.54 7.40 30.64
C CYS A 19 -11.17 8.09 30.55
N THR A 20 -10.16 7.43 31.14
CA THR A 20 -8.81 7.62 30.65
C THR A 20 -8.93 7.27 29.17
N PRO A 21 -8.58 8.17 28.23
CA PRO A 21 -8.30 7.68 26.90
C PRO A 21 -7.28 6.58 27.12
N VAL A 22 -7.69 5.34 26.87
CA VAL A 22 -6.75 4.30 26.52
C VAL A 22 -6.13 4.87 25.25
N PHE A 23 -5.07 5.65 25.42
CA PHE A 23 -4.03 5.76 24.42
C PHE A 23 -3.51 4.35 24.35
N ALA A 24 -4.24 3.53 23.58
CA ALA A 24 -3.73 2.28 23.09
C ALA A 24 -2.36 2.65 22.55
N LEU A 25 -1.32 1.96 23.04
CA LEU A 25 -0.04 1.95 22.38
C LEU A 25 -0.30 1.32 21.01
N ALA A 26 -0.86 2.10 20.09
CA ALA A 26 -0.95 1.76 18.70
C ALA A 26 0.50 1.60 18.30
N SER A 27 0.89 0.34 18.05
CA SER A 27 2.15 0.02 17.41
C SER A 27 2.30 1.00 16.25
N THR A 28 3.21 1.97 16.40
CA THR A 28 3.35 3.03 15.43
C THR A 28 4.02 2.41 14.22
N ASN A 29 3.22 2.06 13.21
CA ASN A 29 3.74 1.45 11.99
C ASN A 29 4.36 2.58 11.15
N ILE A 30 5.63 2.85 11.43
CA ILE A 30 6.38 3.88 10.71
C ILE A 30 6.81 3.33 9.36
N PHE A 31 6.48 4.07 8.31
CA PHE A 31 6.94 3.82 6.95
C PHE A 31 7.57 5.08 6.38
N TYR A 32 8.28 4.92 5.27
CA TYR A 32 8.93 6.00 4.55
C TYR A 32 8.45 6.03 3.11
N VAL A 33 8.29 7.24 2.56
CA VAL A 33 7.97 7.41 1.14
C VAL A 33 9.15 7.00 0.28
N ASP A 34 8.96 5.98 -0.54
CA ASP A 34 9.93 5.49 -1.50
C ASP A 34 9.35 5.54 -2.92
N THR A 35 9.61 6.65 -3.61
CA THR A 35 9.20 6.84 -5.00
C THR A 35 10.43 6.67 -5.89
N ALA A 36 10.33 5.84 -6.94
CA ALA A 36 11.48 5.57 -7.81
C ALA A 36 12.03 6.79 -8.58
N ASN A 37 11.24 7.87 -8.70
CA ASN A 37 11.69 9.13 -9.29
C ASN A 37 12.23 10.13 -8.25
N HIS A 38 12.32 9.72 -6.97
CA HIS A 38 12.69 10.52 -5.82
C HIS A 38 11.83 11.79 -5.65
N LYS A 39 10.58 11.78 -6.17
CA LYS A 39 9.62 12.89 -6.06
C LYS A 39 8.60 12.65 -4.95
N THR A 40 7.68 13.60 -4.80
CA THR A 40 6.60 13.53 -3.83
C THR A 40 5.57 12.44 -4.16
N LEU A 41 4.99 11.85 -3.11
CA LEU A 41 3.84 10.96 -3.16
C LEU A 41 2.56 11.76 -2.92
N ASN A 42 1.55 11.56 -3.75
CA ASN A 42 0.26 12.21 -3.56
C ASN A 42 -0.55 11.48 -2.49
N MET A 43 -0.99 12.22 -1.47
CA MET A 43 -1.95 11.77 -0.47
C MET A 43 -3.34 12.22 -0.87
N ARG A 44 -4.33 11.35 -0.71
CA ARG A 44 -5.68 11.51 -1.23
C ARG A 44 -6.74 11.45 -0.13
N SER A 45 -7.91 12.01 -0.38
CA SER A 45 -9.04 11.98 0.56
C SER A 45 -9.85 10.69 0.54
N ALA A 46 -9.65 9.82 -0.46
CA ALA A 46 -10.31 8.52 -0.58
C ALA A 46 -9.46 7.52 -1.36
N CYS A 47 -9.75 6.23 -1.21
CA CYS A 47 -9.06 5.10 -1.86
C CYS A 47 -9.40 4.93 -3.36
N TYR A 48 -9.32 6.00 -4.15
CA TYR A 48 -9.46 5.89 -5.60
C TYR A 48 -8.54 6.87 -6.32
N MET A 49 -8.29 6.56 -7.59
CA MET A 49 -7.54 7.43 -8.49
C MET A 49 -8.46 8.45 -9.14
N GLY A 50 -8.26 9.74 -8.85
CA GLY A 50 -8.99 10.85 -9.46
C GLY A 50 -8.50 12.20 -8.95
N ASP A 51 -9.38 13.21 -8.96
CA ASP A 51 -9.08 14.57 -8.52
C ASP A 51 -9.30 14.76 -7.02
N ASN A 52 -8.69 13.88 -6.22
CA ASN A 52 -8.87 13.81 -4.77
C ASN A 52 -7.56 13.98 -3.99
N ILE A 53 -6.56 14.66 -4.57
CA ILE A 53 -5.27 14.91 -3.94
C ILE A 53 -5.44 16.02 -2.88
N ILE A 54 -5.04 15.72 -1.64
CA ILE A 54 -5.13 16.65 -0.50
C ILE A 54 -3.77 17.08 0.02
N ALA A 55 -2.71 16.30 -0.22
CA ALA A 55 -1.34 16.67 0.11
C ALA A 55 -0.31 16.00 -0.79
N SER A 56 0.92 16.49 -0.73
CA SER A 56 2.10 15.90 -1.35
C SER A 56 3.16 15.62 -0.29
N ILE A 57 3.56 14.35 -0.17
CA ILE A 57 4.50 13.85 0.84
C ILE A 57 5.88 13.70 0.20
N PRO A 58 6.94 14.37 0.68
CA PRO A 58 8.28 14.27 0.10
C PRO A 58 8.87 12.86 0.10
N TYR A 59 9.77 12.59 -0.85
CA TYR A 59 10.60 11.39 -0.83
C TYR A 59 11.36 11.27 0.49
N ARG A 60 11.43 10.04 1.04
CA ARG A 60 12.00 9.70 2.36
C ARG A 60 11.30 10.31 3.56
N ALA A 61 10.18 11.00 3.37
CA ALA A 61 9.39 11.48 4.49
C ALA A 61 8.84 10.29 5.27
N GLU A 62 8.85 10.43 6.59
CA GLU A 62 8.25 9.48 7.50
C GLU A 62 6.74 9.68 7.53
N VAL A 63 5.99 8.58 7.53
CA VAL A 63 4.53 8.57 7.69
C VAL A 63 4.14 7.50 8.70
N THR A 64 3.07 7.76 9.45
CA THR A 64 2.45 6.76 10.31
C THR A 64 1.38 6.05 9.53
N VAL A 65 1.48 4.72 9.37
CA VAL A 65 0.44 3.90 8.74
C VAL A 65 -0.52 3.39 9.79
N TYR A 66 -1.80 3.70 9.64
CA TYR A 66 -2.86 3.21 10.52
C TYR A 66 -3.46 1.90 10.04
N GLN A 67 -3.65 1.77 8.73
CA GLN A 67 -4.35 0.62 8.16
C GLN A 67 -3.98 0.42 6.70
N PHE A 68 -3.91 -0.83 6.26
CA PHE A 68 -3.90 -1.20 4.85
C PHE A 68 -5.34 -1.56 4.41
N LEU A 69 -5.76 -1.07 3.25
CA LEU A 69 -7.12 -1.16 2.72
C LEU A 69 -7.11 -1.65 1.27
N GLU A 70 -8.26 -2.14 0.81
CA GLU A 70 -8.48 -2.59 -0.58
C GLU A 70 -7.45 -3.62 -1.04
N GLY A 71 -7.28 -4.69 -0.25
CA GLY A 71 -6.28 -5.72 -0.53
C GLY A 71 -4.85 -5.16 -0.52
N ASP A 72 -4.56 -4.30 0.45
CA ASP A 72 -3.28 -3.63 0.67
C ASP A 72 -2.81 -2.72 -0.49
N THR A 73 -3.71 -2.34 -1.39
CA THR A 73 -3.41 -1.38 -2.46
C THR A 73 -3.24 0.03 -1.90
N TRP A 74 -4.01 0.35 -0.86
CA TRP A 74 -4.00 1.64 -0.19
C TRP A 74 -3.58 1.51 1.27
N ALA A 75 -2.94 2.55 1.78
CA ALA A 75 -2.67 2.73 3.18
C ALA A 75 -3.33 4.03 3.66
N LEU A 76 -4.07 3.94 4.76
CA LEU A 76 -4.47 5.10 5.55
C LEU A 76 -3.26 5.55 6.36
N VAL A 77 -2.79 6.76 6.10
CA VAL A 77 -1.59 7.32 6.71
C VAL A 77 -1.85 8.67 7.36
N GLU A 78 -1.04 9.00 8.35
CA GLU A 78 -0.89 10.36 8.86
C GLU A 78 0.45 10.95 8.41
N TYR A 79 0.38 12.19 7.92
CA TYR A 79 1.54 13.01 7.62
C TYR A 79 1.29 14.45 8.03
N ASN A 80 2.18 15.04 8.84
CA ASN A 80 2.07 16.41 9.37
C ASN A 80 0.71 16.70 10.06
N GLY A 81 0.17 15.73 10.82
CA GLY A 81 -1.11 15.88 11.52
C GLY A 81 -2.34 15.83 10.62
N GLN A 82 -2.18 15.48 9.34
CA GLN A 82 -3.27 15.26 8.41
C GLN A 82 -3.35 13.78 8.01
N THR A 83 -4.54 13.22 8.08
CA THR A 83 -4.82 11.84 7.69
C THR A 83 -5.31 11.77 6.24
N GLY A 84 -4.84 10.78 5.49
CA GLY A 84 -5.27 10.52 4.13
C GLY A 84 -4.82 9.17 3.59
N TYR A 85 -5.10 8.91 2.32
CA TYR A 85 -4.84 7.64 1.67
C TYR A 85 -3.67 7.77 0.70
N VAL A 86 -2.73 6.84 0.77
CA VAL A 86 -1.63 6.72 -0.18
C VAL A 86 -1.58 5.31 -0.74
N MET A 87 -0.98 5.18 -1.90
CA MET A 87 -0.75 3.87 -2.49
C MET A 87 0.38 3.15 -1.74
N THR A 88 0.08 1.97 -1.19
CA THR A 88 1.01 1.19 -0.36
C THR A 88 2.34 0.90 -1.04
N ARG A 89 2.32 0.74 -2.37
CA ARG A 89 3.52 0.52 -3.19
C ARG A 89 4.61 1.59 -3.03
N TYR A 90 4.28 2.80 -2.60
CA TYR A 90 5.25 3.88 -2.41
C TYR A 90 5.72 3.99 -0.96
N LEU A 91 5.41 3.00 -0.12
CA LEU A 91 5.82 2.93 1.27
C LEU A 91 6.88 1.86 1.46
N SER A 92 7.88 2.17 2.28
CA SER A 92 8.94 1.24 2.68
C SER A 92 9.06 1.20 4.20
N GLY A 93 9.26 0.01 4.77
CA GLY A 93 9.52 -0.14 6.21
C GLY A 93 10.91 0.34 6.63
N THR A 94 11.80 0.59 5.66
CA THR A 94 13.16 1.11 5.89
C THR A 94 13.36 2.43 5.17
N ARG A 95 14.08 3.37 5.80
CA ARG A 95 14.32 4.68 5.20
C ARG A 95 15.16 4.53 3.91
N PRO A 96 14.66 4.99 2.74
CA PRO A 96 15.41 4.92 1.49
C PRO A 96 16.70 5.73 1.56
N SER A 97 17.71 5.41 0.76
CA SER A 97 19.00 6.11 0.73
C SER A 97 18.88 7.55 0.19
N SER A 98 19.79 8.45 0.54
CA SER A 98 19.75 9.85 0.07
C SER A 98 20.46 9.88 -1.28
N GLY A 99 19.81 9.36 -2.31
CA GLY A 99 20.41 9.20 -3.63
C GLY A 99 20.72 10.56 -4.26
N GLY A 100 22.00 10.96 -4.21
CA GLY A 100 22.59 11.84 -5.22
C GLY A 100 22.57 11.11 -6.56
N SER A 101 22.07 11.81 -7.59
CA SER A 101 21.90 11.30 -8.95
C SER A 101 23.18 10.65 -9.51
N THR A 102 23.06 9.46 -10.10
CA THR A 102 23.93 9.02 -11.21
C THR A 102 23.18 7.98 -12.05
N GLY A 103 23.13 8.21 -13.36
CA GLY A 103 22.77 7.18 -14.35
C GLY A 103 21.69 7.60 -15.32
N GLY A 104 22.04 8.41 -16.32
CA GLY A 104 21.21 8.58 -17.51
C GLY A 104 21.02 7.24 -18.23
N GLY A 105 19.76 6.86 -18.44
CA GLY A 105 19.36 5.70 -19.22
C GLY A 105 17.96 5.95 -19.76
N SER A 106 17.83 5.89 -21.08
CA SER A 106 16.65 6.23 -21.89
C SER A 106 15.31 5.98 -21.20
N SER A 107 14.48 7.02 -21.12
CA SER A 107 13.08 6.95 -20.72
C SER A 107 12.28 6.14 -21.75
N SER A 108 12.35 4.81 -21.67
CA SER A 108 11.22 3.99 -22.11
C SER A 108 10.05 4.39 -21.21
N SER A 109 9.13 5.17 -21.76
CA SER A 109 8.04 5.83 -21.03
C SER A 109 7.35 4.86 -20.08
N ILE A 110 7.57 5.04 -18.78
CA ILE A 110 6.80 4.33 -17.74
C ILE A 110 5.36 4.82 -17.88
N SER A 111 4.43 3.93 -18.20
CA SER A 111 3.04 4.26 -18.48
C SER A 111 2.09 3.34 -17.73
N TYR A 112 1.26 3.93 -16.87
CA TYR A 112 0.24 3.22 -16.07
C TYR A 112 -1.17 3.31 -16.68
N LYS A 113 -1.31 3.91 -17.87
CA LYS A 113 -2.58 4.01 -18.57
C LYS A 113 -3.06 2.62 -19.03
N ASP A 114 -4.37 2.50 -19.23
CA ASP A 114 -5.06 1.33 -19.79
C ASP A 114 -5.00 0.04 -18.93
N PHE A 115 -4.62 0.14 -17.65
CA PHE A 115 -4.77 -0.98 -16.72
C PHE A 115 -6.24 -1.15 -16.36
N ILE A 116 -6.78 -2.33 -16.67
CA ILE A 116 -8.13 -2.75 -16.33
C ILE A 116 -8.03 -3.69 -15.12
N PRO A 117 -8.80 -3.47 -14.04
CA PRO A 117 -8.87 -4.42 -12.93
C PRO A 117 -9.41 -5.78 -13.38
N THR A 118 -8.74 -6.88 -13.01
CA THR A 118 -9.05 -8.23 -13.52
C THR A 118 -9.08 -9.34 -12.48
N TYR A 119 -8.47 -9.16 -11.31
CA TYR A 119 -8.56 -10.05 -10.14
C TYR A 119 -8.57 -11.56 -10.44
N TYR A 120 -7.40 -12.15 -10.64
CA TYR A 120 -7.24 -13.60 -10.82
C TYR A 120 -5.94 -14.10 -10.21
N THR A 121 -5.85 -15.39 -9.95
CA THR A 121 -4.57 -16.02 -9.58
C THR A 121 -3.87 -16.53 -10.83
N ALA A 122 -2.57 -16.28 -10.94
CA ALA A 122 -1.74 -16.76 -12.03
C ALA A 122 -0.53 -17.53 -11.52
N SER A 123 -0.08 -18.53 -12.29
CA SER A 123 1.24 -19.12 -12.14
C SER A 123 2.25 -18.45 -13.06
N VAL A 124 3.48 -18.31 -12.57
CA VAL A 124 4.61 -17.79 -13.33
C VAL A 124 5.13 -18.88 -14.27
N LYS A 125 5.33 -18.52 -15.54
CA LYS A 125 5.81 -19.40 -16.61
C LYS A 125 6.91 -18.69 -17.40
N PRO A 126 8.19 -18.85 -17.02
CA PRO A 126 9.32 -18.31 -17.76
C PRO A 126 9.42 -18.91 -19.19
N SER A 127 10.13 -18.23 -20.09
CA SER A 127 10.34 -18.73 -21.47
C SER A 127 11.15 -20.02 -21.55
N THR A 128 11.93 -20.33 -20.51
CA THR A 128 12.76 -21.54 -20.41
C THR A 128 12.41 -22.32 -19.14
N PRO A 129 12.47 -23.65 -19.12
CA PRO A 129 12.08 -24.46 -17.94
C PRO A 129 12.82 -24.12 -16.64
N SER A 130 14.10 -23.74 -16.73
CA SER A 130 14.93 -23.27 -15.61
C SER A 130 15.06 -21.75 -15.54
N GLY A 131 14.24 -21.02 -16.32
CA GLY A 131 14.25 -19.57 -16.36
C GLY A 131 13.55 -18.94 -15.15
N TYR A 132 13.50 -17.63 -15.18
CA TYR A 132 12.80 -16.83 -14.18
C TYR A 132 12.10 -15.64 -14.84
N VAL A 133 11.22 -15.00 -14.08
CA VAL A 133 10.53 -13.77 -14.46
C VAL A 133 10.74 -12.73 -13.38
N ASN A 134 11.11 -11.52 -13.81
CA ASN A 134 11.30 -10.40 -12.92
C ASN A 134 9.97 -9.74 -12.61
N MET A 135 9.63 -9.63 -11.32
CA MET A 135 8.68 -8.64 -10.85
C MET A 135 9.39 -7.30 -10.75
N ARG A 136 8.85 -6.29 -11.41
CA ARG A 136 9.46 -4.97 -11.53
C ARG A 136 8.65 -3.91 -10.80
N TRP A 137 9.32 -2.82 -10.47
CA TRP A 137 8.68 -1.66 -9.85
C TRP A 137 7.55 -1.05 -10.70
N ALA A 138 7.70 -1.01 -12.02
CA ALA A 138 6.74 -0.40 -12.94
C ALA A 138 6.61 -1.22 -14.23
N PRO A 139 5.60 -0.95 -15.08
CA PRO A 139 5.38 -1.68 -16.33
C PRO A 139 6.40 -1.27 -17.41
N SER A 140 7.69 -1.51 -17.15
CA SER A 140 8.80 -1.25 -18.06
C SER A 140 9.99 -2.17 -17.77
N LYS A 141 10.63 -2.66 -18.84
CA LYS A 141 11.81 -3.55 -18.76
C LYS A 141 13.06 -2.87 -18.22
N SER A 142 13.12 -1.53 -18.26
CA SER A 142 14.26 -0.74 -17.77
C SER A 142 14.14 -0.37 -16.30
N THR A 143 13.02 -0.69 -15.65
CA THR A 143 12.82 -0.38 -14.24
C THR A 143 13.42 -1.45 -13.34
N ALA A 144 13.77 -1.04 -12.11
CA ALA A 144 14.34 -1.90 -11.11
C ALA A 144 13.52 -3.18 -10.91
N VAL A 145 14.23 -4.29 -10.76
CA VAL A 145 13.65 -5.58 -10.39
C VAL A 145 13.47 -5.57 -8.87
N HIS A 146 12.25 -5.81 -8.41
CA HIS A 146 11.96 -6.00 -6.99
C HIS A 146 12.29 -7.43 -6.56
N GLU A 147 11.81 -8.41 -7.33
CA GLU A 147 11.93 -9.82 -6.97
C GLU A 147 11.94 -10.71 -8.20
N VAL A 148 12.51 -11.91 -8.06
CA VAL A 148 12.61 -12.93 -9.10
C VAL A 148 11.69 -14.11 -8.76
N TYR A 149 10.88 -14.51 -9.73
CA TYR A 149 9.95 -15.64 -9.61
C TYR A 149 10.29 -16.75 -10.59
N TYR A 150 10.08 -17.99 -10.18
CA TYR A 150 10.37 -19.21 -10.92
C TYR A 150 9.09 -19.87 -11.44
N SER A 151 9.27 -20.87 -12.30
CA SER A 151 8.15 -21.63 -12.86
C SER A 151 7.27 -22.23 -11.75
N GLY A 152 5.98 -21.94 -11.81
CA GLY A 152 4.97 -22.45 -10.87
C GLY A 152 4.68 -21.55 -9.67
N ASP A 153 5.48 -20.52 -9.41
CA ASP A 153 5.17 -19.54 -8.37
C ASP A 153 3.82 -18.89 -8.64
N THR A 154 3.02 -18.70 -7.59
CA THR A 154 1.66 -18.16 -7.69
C THR A 154 1.58 -16.72 -7.24
N LEU A 155 0.90 -15.89 -8.03
CA LEU A 155 0.71 -14.46 -7.78
C LEU A 155 -0.75 -14.08 -8.00
N GLN A 156 -1.23 -13.10 -7.22
CA GLN A 156 -2.51 -12.46 -7.49
C GLN A 156 -2.31 -11.37 -8.54
N VAL A 157 -3.07 -11.42 -9.63
CA VAL A 157 -3.13 -10.36 -10.63
C VAL A 157 -4.28 -9.43 -10.30
N ILE A 158 -3.96 -8.16 -10.02
CA ILE A 158 -4.91 -7.13 -9.63
C ILE A 158 -5.50 -6.46 -10.87
N ALA A 159 -4.65 -6.11 -11.83
CA ALA A 159 -5.03 -5.42 -13.05
C ALA A 159 -4.06 -5.74 -14.19
N ASP A 160 -4.48 -5.60 -15.44
CA ASP A 160 -3.61 -5.71 -16.59
C ASP A 160 -3.98 -4.76 -17.73
N ASN A 161 -2.99 -4.43 -18.57
CA ASN A 161 -3.18 -3.58 -19.76
C ASN A 161 -2.91 -4.33 -21.08
N GLY A 162 -3.05 -5.66 -21.06
CA GLY A 162 -2.70 -6.53 -22.19
C GLY A 162 -1.21 -6.83 -22.35
N THR A 163 -0.30 -6.02 -21.81
CA THR A 163 1.16 -6.26 -21.87
C THR A 163 1.76 -6.57 -20.51
N TRP A 164 1.37 -5.80 -19.50
CA TRP A 164 1.83 -5.92 -18.12
C TRP A 164 0.65 -6.22 -17.20
N CYS A 165 0.92 -7.03 -16.19
CA CYS A 165 0.04 -7.28 -15.06
C CYS A 165 0.60 -6.59 -13.82
N GLN A 166 -0.24 -5.89 -13.07
CA GLN A 166 0.03 -5.54 -11.69
C GLN A 166 -0.22 -6.79 -10.85
N VAL A 167 0.82 -7.25 -10.17
CA VAL A 167 0.84 -8.49 -9.41
C VAL A 167 1.10 -8.22 -7.93
N TYR A 168 0.56 -9.08 -7.08
CA TYR A 168 0.78 -9.11 -5.64
C TYR A 168 1.15 -10.52 -5.19
N ASP A 169 2.24 -10.60 -4.43
CA ASP A 169 2.68 -11.81 -3.75
C ASP A 169 2.26 -11.73 -2.29
N ALA A 170 1.23 -12.50 -1.94
CA ALA A 170 0.69 -12.55 -0.59
C ALA A 170 1.67 -13.16 0.44
N SER A 171 2.62 -14.00 0.01
CA SER A 171 3.58 -14.64 0.92
C SER A 171 4.64 -13.66 1.42
N ARG A 172 5.06 -12.74 0.53
CA ARG A 172 6.07 -11.71 0.81
C ARG A 172 5.45 -10.34 1.11
N ASN A 173 4.14 -10.21 0.92
CA ASN A 173 3.41 -8.96 1.02
C ASN A 173 4.02 -7.84 0.16
N ILE A 174 4.30 -8.15 -1.11
CA ILE A 174 4.89 -7.21 -2.07
C ILE A 174 4.06 -7.12 -3.34
N CYS A 175 3.96 -5.93 -3.92
CA CYS A 175 3.35 -5.72 -5.24
C CYS A 175 4.36 -5.22 -6.26
N GLY A 176 4.05 -5.45 -7.54
CA GLY A 176 4.88 -5.02 -8.65
C GLY A 176 4.21 -5.26 -9.99
N PHE A 177 5.01 -5.22 -11.04
CA PHE A 177 4.59 -5.38 -12.43
C PHE A 177 5.36 -6.52 -13.07
N MET A 178 4.62 -7.44 -13.69
CA MET A 178 5.17 -8.57 -14.41
C MET A 178 4.60 -8.61 -15.83
N MET A 179 5.37 -9.12 -16.80
CA MET A 179 4.86 -9.20 -18.17
C MET A 179 3.77 -10.27 -18.27
N LYS A 180 2.63 -9.91 -18.85
CA LYS A 180 1.45 -10.78 -18.95
C LYS A 180 1.75 -12.10 -19.67
N GLN A 181 2.59 -12.06 -20.70
CA GLN A 181 2.96 -13.24 -21.49
C GLN A 181 3.65 -14.36 -20.67
N PHE A 182 4.17 -14.06 -19.48
CA PHE A 182 4.81 -15.03 -18.60
C PHE A 182 3.90 -15.48 -17.45
N LEU A 183 2.62 -15.15 -17.51
CA LEU A 183 1.63 -15.53 -16.52
C LEU A 183 0.59 -16.45 -17.16
N THR A 184 0.27 -17.54 -16.47
CA THR A 184 -0.81 -18.45 -16.86
C THR A 184 -1.93 -18.35 -15.83
N ILE A 185 -3.14 -18.01 -16.27
CA ILE A 185 -4.30 -17.91 -15.39
C ILE A 185 -4.59 -19.29 -14.80
N LEU A 186 -4.70 -19.37 -13.47
CA LEU A 186 -5.09 -20.59 -12.75
C LEU A 186 -6.57 -20.58 -12.38
N SER A 187 -7.05 -19.45 -11.85
CA SER A 187 -8.44 -19.25 -11.46
C SER A 187 -8.80 -17.77 -11.50
N PHE A 188 -10.00 -17.46 -11.97
CA PHE A 188 -10.58 -16.14 -11.78
C PHE A 188 -11.10 -16.04 -10.35
N GLY A 189 -10.88 -14.91 -9.70
CA GLY A 189 -11.53 -14.60 -8.42
C GLY A 189 -13.01 -14.41 -8.68
N GLY A 190 -13.79 -15.49 -8.64
CA GLY A 190 -15.24 -15.41 -8.71
C GLY A 190 -15.77 -14.81 -7.41
N GLU A 191 -16.54 -13.75 -7.53
CA GLU A 191 -17.51 -13.37 -6.51
C GLU A 191 -18.37 -14.60 -6.18
N GLY A 192 -18.18 -15.14 -4.99
CA GLY A 192 -19.02 -16.19 -4.45
C GLY A 192 -20.29 -15.57 -3.86
N SER A 193 -21.38 -15.69 -4.63
CA SER A 193 -22.76 -16.01 -4.23
C SER A 193 -23.23 -15.62 -2.83
#